data_AF-A0AAW5JFG6-F1
#
_entry.id   AF-A0AAW5JFG6-F1
#
_cell.length_a   1.000
_cell.length_b   1.000
_cell.length_c   1.000
_cell.angle_alpha   90.00
_cell.angle_beta   90.00
_cell.angle_gamma   90.00
#
_symmetry.space_group_name_H-M   'P 1'
#
loop_
_entity.id
_entity.type
_entity.pdbx_description
1 polymer ?
#
loop_
_entity_poly.entity_id
_entity_poly.type
_entity_poly.pdbx_seq_one_letter_code
_entity_poly.pdbx_strand_id
1 'polypeptide(L)' 'MRIVTCQGVRFNNRLYWSDALEAIVGLRVRLQFDGPARDSALVIWGDSVIEVKLWKRRNPSMTKSLLSAAGDS' A
#
# COMPACT_ATOMS: atom_id res chain seq x y z
N MET A 1 -14.17 5.60 -0.65
CA MET A 1 -13.11 5.74 -1.68
C MET A 1 -11.88 6.38 -1.06
N ARG A 2 -10.67 5.95 -1.43
CA ARG A 2 -9.39 6.41 -0.88
C ARG A 2 -8.41 6.73 -2.01
N ILE A 3 -7.45 7.60 -1.76
CA ILE A 3 -6.38 7.91 -2.71
C ILE A 3 -5.17 7.05 -2.34
N VAL A 4 -4.54 6.45 -3.35
CA VAL A 4 -3.25 5.76 -3.18
C VAL A 4 -2.15 6.80 -3.09
N THR A 5 -1.30 6.66 -2.07
CA THR A 5 -0.12 7.53 -1.87
C THR A 5 1.16 6.71 -2.02
N CYS A 6 2.31 7.37 -2.13
CA CYS A 6 3.62 6.68 -2.12
C CYS A 6 3.90 5.91 -0.81
N GLN A 7 3.11 6.15 0.25
CA GLN A 7 3.18 5.40 1.51
C GLN A 7 2.15 4.26 1.58
N GLY A 8 1.21 4.20 0.64
CA GLY A 8 0.14 3.21 0.54
C GLY A 8 -1.24 3.82 0.64
N VAL A 9 -2.21 3.00 1.06
CA VAL A 9 -3.60 3.42 1.28
C VAL A 9 -3.89 3.49 2.77
N ARG A 10 -4.38 4.65 3.23
CA ARG A 10 -4.80 4.84 4.62
C ARG A 10 -6.28 4.49 4.82
N PHE A 11 -6.57 3.74 5.87
CA PHE A 11 -7.92 3.46 6.35
C PHE A 11 -7.94 3.35 7.87
N ASN A 12 -8.82 4.13 8.53
CA ASN A 12 -9.00 4.10 9.99
C ASN A 12 -7.68 4.21 10.80
N ASN A 13 -6.86 5.21 10.46
CA ASN A 13 -5.51 5.44 11.02
C ASN A 13 -4.50 4.29 10.83
N ARG A 14 -4.81 3.34 9.95
CA ARG A 14 -3.94 2.24 9.56
C ARG A 14 -3.46 2.45 8.13
N LEU A 15 -2.23 2.05 7.86
CA LEU A 15 -1.61 2.17 6.54
C LEU A 15 -1.46 0.78 5.95
N TYR A 16 -2.01 0.60 4.75
CA TYR A 16 -1.93 -0.64 4.00
C TYR A 16 -1.00 -0.45 2.82
N TRP A 17 -0.08 -1.40 2.63
CA TRP A 17 0.98 -1.33 1.63
C TRP A 17 1.09 -2.62 0.80
N SER A 18 1.48 -2.44 -0.46
CA SER A 18 1.97 -3.47 -1.39
C SER A 18 2.78 -2.76 -2.48
N ASP A 19 3.82 -3.39 -3.01
CA ASP A 19 4.67 -2.80 -4.06
C ASP A 19 3.87 -2.54 -5.35
N ALA A 20 2.81 -3.32 -5.59
CA ALA A 20 1.89 -3.11 -6.70
C ALA A 20 1.12 -1.77 -6.63
N LEU A 21 1.09 -1.09 -5.48
CA LEU A 21 0.48 0.23 -5.36
C LEU A 21 1.28 1.33 -6.07
N GLU A 22 2.58 1.14 -6.29
CA GLU A 22 3.45 2.12 -6.94
C GLU A 22 2.94 2.49 -8.34
N ALA A 23 2.41 1.52 -9.07
CA ALA A 23 1.85 1.70 -10.42
C ALA A 23 0.57 2.55 -10.45
N ILE A 24 -0.09 2.74 -9.30
CA ILE A 24 -1.41 3.41 -9.21
C ILE A 24 -1.44 4.56 -8.20
N VAL A 25 -0.26 5.09 -7.82
CA VAL A 25 -0.17 6.27 -6.96
C VAL A 25 -0.94 7.45 -7.55
N GLY A 26 -1.69 8.15 -6.70
CA GLY A 26 -2.55 9.26 -7.09
C GLY A 26 -3.95 8.85 -7.54
N LEU A 27 -4.19 7.55 -7.82
CA LEU A 27 -5.50 7.07 -8.23
C LEU A 27 -6.45 6.87 -7.05
N ARG A 28 -7.75 7.00 -7.34
CA ARG A 28 -8.84 6.77 -6.39
C ARG A 28 -9.30 5.31 -6.46
N VAL A 29 -9.33 4.67 -5.31
CA VAL A 29 -9.60 3.23 -5.19
C VAL A 29 -10.67 2.93 -4.14
N ARG A 30 -11.27 1.74 -4.26
CA ARG A 30 -12.12 1.16 -3.22
C ARG A 30 -11.27 0.20 -2.40
N LEU A 31 -11.48 0.22 -1.09
CA LEU A 31 -10.81 -0.67 -0.16
C LEU A 31 -11.86 -1.62 0.41
N GLN A 32 -11.64 -2.92 0.29
CA GLN A 32 -12.50 -3.97 0.80
C GLN A 32 -11.71 -4.83 1.79
N PHE A 33 -12.38 -5.28 2.83
CA PHE A 33 -11.80 -6.13 3.86
C PHE A 33 -12.60 -7.42 3.90
N ASP A 34 -11.92 -8.57 3.92
CA ASP A 34 -12.56 -9.85 4.12
C ASP A 34 -12.42 -10.27 5.59
N GLY A 35 -13.54 -10.28 6.30
CA GLY A 35 -13.62 -10.66 7.71
C GLY A 35 -12.97 -9.69 8.72
N PRO A 36 -12.94 -10.07 10.01
CA PRO A 36 -12.44 -9.24 11.10
C PRO A 36 -10.91 -9.09 11.12
N ALA A 37 -10.18 -9.88 10.33
CA ALA A 37 -8.73 -9.85 10.22
C ALA A 37 -8.26 -8.64 9.40
N ARG A 38 -8.23 -7.47 10.04
CA ARG A 38 -7.85 -6.15 9.46
C ARG A 38 -6.36 -6.02 9.07
N ASP A 39 -5.64 -7.13 9.00
CA ASP A 39 -4.22 -7.16 8.64
C ASP A 39 -4.00 -7.23 7.13
N SER A 40 -5.03 -7.52 6.34
CA SER A 40 -5.03 -7.43 4.89
C SER A 40 -6.26 -6.68 4.39
N ALA A 41 -6.18 -6.16 3.16
CA ALA A 41 -7.29 -5.55 2.45
C ALA A 41 -7.12 -5.78 0.94
N LEU A 42 -8.20 -5.64 0.20
CA LEU A 42 -8.21 -5.60 -1.26
C LEU A 42 -8.40 -4.16 -1.71
N VAL A 43 -7.47 -3.68 -2.53
CA VAL A 43 -7.58 -2.44 -3.29
C VAL A 43 -8.20 -2.78 -4.64
N ILE A 44 -9.38 -2.22 -4.91
CA ILE A 44 -10.14 -2.43 -6.14
C ILE A 44 -10.11 -1.13 -6.95
N TRP A 45 -9.64 -1.23 -8.19
CA TRP A 45 -9.55 -0.14 -9.15
C TRP A 45 -9.91 -0.64 -10.55
N GLY A 46 -11.05 -0.19 -11.09
CA GLY A 46 -11.61 -0.77 -12.30
C GLY A 46 -11.81 -2.28 -12.13
N ASP A 47 -11.26 -3.06 -13.06
CA ASP A 47 -11.25 -4.52 -13.02
C ASP A 47 -10.01 -5.10 -12.30
N SER A 48 -9.09 -4.25 -11.81
CA SER A 48 -7.90 -4.66 -11.09
C SER A 48 -8.17 -4.83 -9.60
N VAL A 49 -7.61 -5.90 -9.03
CA VAL A 49 -7.64 -6.17 -7.59
C VAL A 49 -6.22 -6.39 -7.09
N ILE A 50 -5.82 -5.63 -6.08
CA ILE A 50 -4.50 -5.70 -5.46
C ILE A 50 -4.69 -6.05 -3.98
N GLU A 51 -4.07 -7.14 -3.52
CA GLU A 51 -3.99 -7.42 -2.09
C GLU A 51 -2.92 -6.51 -1.43
N VAL A 52 -3.30 -5.87 -0.33
CA VAL A 52 -2.44 -5.02 0.48
C VAL A 52 -2.42 -5.51 1.91
N LYS A 53 -1.28 -5.36 2.57
CA LYS A 53 -1.10 -5.78 3.97
C LYS A 53 -0.95 -4.57 4.87
N LEU A 54 -1.44 -4.68 6.09
CA LEU A 54 -1.27 -3.69 7.13
C LEU A 54 0.23 -3.50 7.39
N TRP A 55 0.72 -2.28 7.16
CA TRP A 55 2.09 -1.93 7.45
C TRP A 55 2.26 -1.84 8.97
N LYS A 56 2.89 -2.87 9.54
CA LYS A 56 3.34 -2.87 10.93
C LYS A 56 4.72 -2.21 10.94
N ARG A 57 4.95 -1.29 11.89
CA ARG A 57 6.18 -0.49 12.10
C ARG A 57 7.50 -1.28 12.22
N ARG A 58 7.47 -2.61 12.05
CA ARG A 58 8.56 -3.58 12.22
C ARG A 58 9.11 -4.16 10.92
N ASN A 59 8.80 -3.60 9.75
CA ASN A 59 9.47 -3.97 8.49
C ASN A 59 10.55 -2.94 8.10
N PRO A 60 11.79 -3.06 8.62
CA PRO A 60 12.93 -2.26 8.20
C PRO A 60 13.44 -2.61 6.79
N SER A 61 12.92 -3.67 6.16
CA SER A 61 13.33 -4.09 4.81
C SER A 61 12.89 -3.15 3.71
N MET A 62 11.87 -2.31 3.94
CA MET A 62 11.35 -1.42 2.91
C MET A 62 12.10 -0.10 2.79
N THR A 63 12.69 0.38 3.89
CA THR A 63 13.50 1.61 3.88
C THR A 63 14.82 1.42 3.12
N LYS A 64 15.30 0.18 2.91
CA LYS A 64 16.54 -0.09 2.19
C LYS A 64 16.43 0.04 0.67
N SER A 65 15.28 -0.27 0.05
CA SER A 65 15.16 -0.22 -1.41
C SER A 65 15.11 1.20 -1.99
N LEU A 66 14.67 2.20 -1.20
CA LEU A 66 14.66 3.61 -1.64
C LEU A 66 15.99 4.33 -1.42
N LEU A 67 16.85 3.85 -0.51
CA LEU A 67 18.16 4.47 -0.22
C LEU A 67 19.28 3.99 -1.16
N SER A 68 19.09 2.88 -1.89
CA SER A 68 20.08 2.38 -2.85
C SER A 68 19.98 3.00 -4.26
N ALA A 69 18.97 3.84 -4.53
CA ALA A 69 18.79 4.51 -5.83
C ALA A 69 19.30 5.96 -5.87
N ALA A 70 19.87 6.47 -4.76
CA ALA A 70 20.49 7.79 -4.67
C ALA A 70 22.00 7.65 -4.43
N GLY A 71 22.68 6.94 -5.34
CA GLY A 71 24.11 6.70 -5.28
C GLY A 71 24.66 6.41 -6.67
N ASP A 72 24.51 7.39 -7.56
CA ASP A 72 25.22 7.42 -8.84
C ASP A 72 26.10 8.68 -8.84
N SER A 73 27.40 8.49 -8.64
CA SER A 73 28.55 9.24 -9.18
C SER A 73 29.85 8.65 -8.64
#